data_AF-A0A136IJ63-F1
#
_entry.id   AF-A0A136IJ63-F1
#
_cell.length_a   1.000
_cell.length_b   1.000
_cell.length_c   1.000
_cell.angle_alpha   90.00
_cell.angle_beta   90.00
_cell.angle_gamma   90.00
#
_symmetry.space_group_name_H-M   'P 1'
#
loop_
_entity.id
_entity.type
_entity.pdbx_description
1 polymer ?
#
loop_
_entity_poly.entity_id
_entity_poly.type
_entity_poly.pdbx_seq_one_letter_code
_entity_poly.pdbx_strand_id
1 'polypeptide(L)'
;HTQIQFCADQAKRHGLQHFWVDTCCIDKSDAIELQTAINSMFRWYRSAKRCYIFLSDVSCPSTSSQQPGATSWEAALRASR
;
A
#
# COMPACT_ATOMS: atom_id res chain seq x y z
N HIS A 1 -7.16 10.56 5.45
CA HIS A 1 -7.21 9.55 6.54
C HIS A 1 -7.64 8.14 6.09
N THR A 2 -8.10 7.93 4.84
CA THR A 2 -8.62 6.64 4.34
C THR A 2 -7.65 5.46 4.45
N GLN A 3 -6.34 5.70 4.26
CA GLN A 3 -5.30 4.66 4.36
C GLN A 3 -5.17 4.07 5.78
N ILE A 4 -5.29 4.90 6.82
CA ILE A 4 -5.14 4.45 8.22
C ILE A 4 -6.31 3.53 8.60
N GLN A 5 -7.54 3.91 8.24
CA GLN A 5 -8.73 3.09 8.49
C GLN A 5 -8.64 1.76 7.74
N PHE A 6 -8.25 1.79 6.47
CA PHE A 6 -8.03 0.58 5.68
C PHE A 6 -7.02 -0.36 6.35
N CYS A 7 -5.85 0.14 6.75
CA CYS A 7 -4.83 -0.67 7.42
C CYS A 7 -5.30 -1.21 8.78
N ALA A 8 -6.05 -0.42 9.56
CA ALA A 8 -6.62 -0.88 10.82
C ALA A 8 -7.62 -2.03 10.62
N ASP A 9 -8.48 -1.93 9.62
CA ASP A 9 -9.44 -2.98 9.27
C ASP A 9 -8.73 -4.26 8.79
N GLN A 10 -7.70 -4.13 7.94
CA GLN A 10 -6.90 -5.28 7.50
C GLN A 10 -6.17 -5.92 8.68
N ALA A 11 -5.52 -5.13 9.53
CA ALA A 11 -4.83 -5.63 10.72
C ALA A 11 -5.78 -6.42 11.62
N LYS A 12 -6.98 -5.89 11.88
CA LYS A 12 -8.02 -6.58 12.65
C LYS A 12 -8.46 -7.89 12.00
N ARG A 13 -8.72 -7.90 10.69
CA ARG A 13 -9.10 -9.12 9.93
C ARG A 13 -8.02 -10.21 9.98
N HIS A 14 -6.76 -9.80 10.04
CA HIS A 14 -5.62 -10.72 10.08
C HIS A 14 -5.08 -10.99 11.49
N GLY A 15 -5.76 -10.51 12.54
CA GLY A 15 -5.36 -10.71 13.94
C GLY A 15 -4.02 -10.07 14.31
N LEU A 16 -3.64 -8.98 13.64
CA LEU A 16 -2.43 -8.22 13.91
C LEU A 16 -2.71 -7.14 14.96
N GLN A 17 -1.92 -7.11 16.03
CA GLN A 17 -2.07 -6.12 17.11
C GLN A 17 -1.52 -4.73 16.74
N HIS A 18 -0.55 -4.68 15.83
CA HIS A 18 0.12 -3.46 15.41
C HIS A 18 0.21 -3.42 13.89
N PHE A 19 0.11 -2.22 13.34
CA PHE A 19 0.34 -1.95 11.92
C PHE A 19 1.13 -0.65 11.77
N TRP A 20 1.77 -0.49 10.61
CA TRP A 20 2.55 0.68 10.25
C TRP A 20 2.05 1.23 8.91
N VAL A 21 2.06 2.55 8.76
CA VAL A 21 1.61 3.27 7.55
C VAL A 21 2.68 4.28 7.17
N ASP A 22 3.31 4.10 6.03
CA ASP A 22 4.40 4.93 5.52
C ASP A 22 3.98 6.39 5.26
N THR A 23 2.82 6.60 4.67
CA THR A 23 2.32 7.90 4.20
C THR A 23 2.11 8.96 5.30
N CYS A 24 1.89 8.54 6.54
CA CYS A 24 1.78 9.45 7.69
C CYS A 24 2.96 9.35 8.67
N CYS A 25 3.86 8.38 8.50
CA CYS A 25 4.97 8.13 9.43
C CYS A 25 6.34 8.46 8.84
N ILE A 26 6.43 8.90 7.59
CA ILE A 26 7.66 9.39 6.97
C ILE A 26 7.45 10.87 6.67
N ASP A 27 8.28 11.73 7.27
CA ASP A 27 8.34 13.13 6.86
C ASP A 27 9.00 13.23 5.48
N LYS A 28 8.22 13.66 4.48
CA LYS A 28 8.70 13.85 3.11
C LYS A 28 9.34 15.21 2.90
N SER A 29 9.22 16.12 3.86
CA SER A 29 9.84 17.45 3.81
C SER A 29 11.30 17.42 4.29
N ASP A 30 11.67 16.43 5.10
CA ASP A 30 13.05 16.16 5.48
C ASP A 30 13.69 15.14 4.52
N ALA A 31 14.63 15.62 3.70
CA ALA A 31 15.33 14.80 2.71
C ALA A 31 16.22 13.70 3.35
N ILE A 32 16.75 13.92 4.55
CA ILE A 32 17.58 12.95 5.27
C ILE A 32 16.70 11.84 5.85
N GLU A 33 15.59 12.21 6.47
CA GLU A 33 14.61 11.23 6.96
C GLU A 33 14.05 10.40 5.81
N LEU A 34 13.63 11.05 4.72
CA LEU A 34 13.10 10.38 3.54
C LEU A 34 14.10 9.37 2.96
N GLN A 35 15.36 9.77 2.78
CA GLN A 35 16.40 8.87 2.25
C GLN A 35 16.68 7.70 3.20
N THR A 36 16.69 7.95 4.51
CA THR A 36 16.88 6.93 5.54
C THR A 36 15.71 5.95 5.59
N ALA A 37 14.48 6.46 5.47
CA ALA A 37 13.26 5.68 5.41
C ALA A 37 13.25 4.79 4.17
N ILE A 38 13.56 5.33 2.98
CA ILE A 38 13.66 4.54 1.73
C ILE A 38 14.63 3.37 1.88
N ASN A 39 15.84 3.63 2.41
CA ASN A 39 16.85 2.59 2.62
C ASN A 39 16.44 1.56 3.69
N SER A 40 15.51 1.93 4.58
CA SER A 40 15.04 1.07 5.67
C SER A 40 13.75 0.32 5.35
N MET A 41 12.91 0.85 4.45
CA MET A 41 11.60 0.30 4.10
C MET A 41 11.69 -1.13 3.59
N PHE A 42 12.72 -1.46 2.80
CA PHE A 42 12.92 -2.83 2.35
C PHE A 42 13.07 -3.81 3.52
N ARG A 43 13.77 -3.42 4.59
CA ARG A 43 13.94 -4.23 5.79
C ARG A 43 12.63 -4.38 6.56
N TRP A 44 11.85 -3.31 6.68
CA TRP A 44 10.54 -3.33 7.33
C TRP A 44 9.56 -4.21 6.57
N TYR A 45 9.50 -4.11 5.24
CA TYR A 45 8.67 -4.95 4.39
C TYR A 45 9.06 -6.43 4.48
N ARG A 46 10.35 -6.72 4.44
CA ARG A 46 10.85 -8.09 4.59
C ARG A 46 10.48 -8.72 5.93
N SER A 47 10.40 -7.91 6.99
CA SER A 47 10.15 -8.38 8.36
C SER A 47 8.67 -8.39 8.74
N ALA A 48 7.80 -7.78 7.93
CA ALA A 48 6.38 -7.69 8.22
C ALA A 48 5.66 -9.02 7.94
N LYS A 49 4.67 -9.36 8.78
CA LYS A 49 3.80 -10.52 8.53
C LYS A 49 2.93 -10.35 7.29
N ARG A 50 2.54 -9.10 6.98
CA ARG A 50 1.73 -8.70 5.84
C ARG A 50 2.14 -7.30 5.41
N CYS A 51 2.24 -7.09 4.10
CA CYS A 51 2.46 -5.77 3.50
C CYS A 51 1.25 -5.45 2.62
N TYR A 52 0.64 -4.29 2.88
CA TYR A 52 -0.45 -3.76 2.06
C TYR A 52 0.04 -2.52 1.34
N ILE A 53 -0.38 -2.37 0.09
CA ILE A 53 -0.09 -1.20 -0.74
C ILE A 53 -1.44 -0.57 -1.07
N PHE A 54 -1.61 0.70 -0.73
CA PHE A 54 -2.83 1.46 -1.05
C PHE A 54 -2.54 2.42 -2.19
N LEU A 55 -3.17 2.19 -3.33
CA LEU A 55 -3.02 2.97 -4.55
C LEU A 55 -4.35 3.70 -4.81
N SER A 56 -4.43 4.98 -4.41
CA SER A 56 -5.67 5.77 -4.53
C SER A 56 -6.02 6.14 -5.97
N ASP A 57 -5.03 6.20 -6.83
CA ASP A 57 -5.11 6.62 -8.23
C ASP A 57 -5.32 5.44 -9.19
N VAL A 58 -5.22 4.21 -8.69
CA VAL A 58 -5.49 3.00 -9.46
C VAL A 58 -6.95 2.58 -9.22
N SER A 59 -7.80 2.82 -10.21
CA SER A 59 -9.17 2.33 -10.21
C SER A 59 -9.24 0.97 -10.90
N CYS A 60 -9.75 -0.05 -10.19
CA CYS A 60 -10.09 -1.33 -10.79
C CYS A 60 -11.56 -1.29 -11.19
N PRO A 61 -11.90 -1.27 -12.50
CA PRO A 61 -13.28 -1.41 -12.90
C PRO A 61 -13.76 -2.80 -12.49
N SER A 62 -14.82 -2.86 -11.70
CA SER A 62 -15.49 -4.10 -11.33
C SER A 62 -16.19 -4.67 -12.56
N THR A 63 -15.46 -5.34 -13.43
CA THR A 63 -16.03 -6.10 -14.53
C THR A 63 -16.77 -7.30 -13.94
N SER A 64 -18.10 -7.24 -13.95
CA SER A 64 -19.02 -8.33 -13.59
C SER A 64 -18.99 -9.50 -14.60
N SER A 65 -18.01 -9.55 -15.50
CA SER A 65 -17.89 -10.54 -16.57
C SER A 65 -16.48 -11.10 -16.62
N GLN A 66 -16.37 -12.37 -16.23
CA GLN A 66 -15.18 -13.22 -16.20
C GLN A 66 -14.46 -13.22 -17.57
N GLN A 67 -13.33 -12.52 -17.67
CA GLN A 67 -12.33 -12.72 -18.73
C GLN A 67 -10.94 -12.80 -18.06
N PRO A 68 -10.33 -13.99 -18.00
CA PRO A 68 -9.03 -14.22 -17.38
C PRO A 68 -7.90 -13.97 -18.40
N GLY A 69 -7.57 -12.70 -18.66
CA GLY A 69 -6.58 -12.36 -19.70
C GLY A 69 -5.52 -11.34 -19.30
N ALA A 70 -5.91 -10.26 -18.62
CA ALA A 70 -5.02 -9.34 -17.93
C ALA A 70 -5.91 -8.55 -16.98
N THR A 71 -5.61 -8.58 -15.69
CA THR A 71 -6.48 -7.96 -14.70
C THR A 71 -6.52 -6.45 -14.93
N SER A 72 -7.71 -5.87 -15.04
CA SER A 72 -7.89 -4.46 -15.38
C SER A 72 -7.13 -3.47 -14.49
N TRP A 73 -6.75 -3.88 -13.26
CA TRP A 73 -5.92 -3.08 -12.38
C TRP A 73 -4.47 -2.96 -12.83
N GLU A 74 -3.91 -3.92 -13.58
CA GLU A 74 -2.51 -3.84 -14.08
C GLU A 74 -2.36 -2.74 -15.12
N ALA A 75 -3.34 -2.62 -16.02
CA ALA A 75 -3.39 -1.53 -17.00
C ALA A 75 -3.56 -0.17 -16.30
N ALA A 76 -4.44 -0.10 -15.31
CA ALA A 76 -4.63 1.11 -14.50
C ALA A 76 -3.35 1.48 -13.72
N LEU A 77 -2.65 0.50 -13.15
CA LEU A 77 -1.38 0.68 -12.45
C LEU A 77 -0.27 1.18 -13.39
N ARG A 78 -0.16 0.63 -14.60
CA ARG A 78 0.82 1.12 -15.59
C ARG A 78 0.52 2.53 -16.08
N ALA A 79 -0.74 2.97 -15.99
CA ALA A 79 -1.17 4.31 -16.34
C ALA A 79 -1.12 5.29 -15.15
N SER A 80 -0.83 4.82 -13.94
CA SER A 80 -0.58 5.66 -12.76
C SER A 80 0.69 6.49 -12.92
N ARG A 81 0.73 7.64 -12.23
CA ARG A 81 1.78 8.67 -12.36
C ARG A 81 3.15 8.26 -11.85
#